data_AF-A0A6A2ZIX2-F1
#
_entry.id   AF-A0A6A2ZIX2-F1
#
_cell.length_a   1.000
_cell.length_b   1.000
_cell.length_c   1.000
_cell.angle_alpha   90.00
_cell.angle_beta   90.00
_cell.angle_gamma   90.00
#
_symmetry.space_group_name_H-M   'P 1'
#
loop_
_entity.id
_entity.type
_entity.pdbx_description
1 polymer ?
#
loop_
_entity_poly.entity_id
_entity_poly.type
_entity_poly.pdbx_seq_one_letter_code
_entity_poly.pdbx_strand_id
1 'polypeptide(L)'
;MGFDRNHLIESLRNRIQNEGTVAYYLLLDNLFRVSSGHLGAEFQETVESGFNRIRLNEPTVPAVGHCLSGYADYQAMGLRGLERKWALGLQSRAHPREIMTEVLKALQELNVCWKKIGHYNMKCRWLANIPGLNEGMVNNSVLNNHYFGDESTIIENDGITKALNVVKFEVQLYKTRGEKYLLDLQRVQGPQFLFLDLCAAFLVQLRVL
;
A
#
# COMPACT_ATOMS: atom_id res chain seq x y z
N MET A 1 22.26 25.73 -5.81
CA MET A 1 22.83 24.37 -5.92
C MET A 1 24.34 24.41 -6.07
N GLY A 2 24.93 25.32 -6.87
CA GLY A 2 26.38 25.60 -6.80
C GLY A 2 27.31 24.52 -7.36
N PHE A 3 26.78 23.54 -8.10
CA PHE A 3 27.58 22.48 -8.73
C PHE A 3 28.35 23.00 -9.94
N ASP A 4 29.62 22.60 -10.08
CA ASP A 4 30.37 22.84 -11.31
C ASP A 4 29.74 22.06 -12.49
N ARG A 5 29.52 22.77 -13.60
CA ARG A 5 28.81 22.23 -14.76
C ARG A 5 29.59 21.09 -15.43
N ASN A 6 30.90 21.23 -15.58
CA ASN A 6 31.71 20.26 -16.32
C ASN A 6 31.83 18.97 -15.53
N HIS A 7 32.13 19.11 -14.24
CA HIS A 7 32.17 17.99 -13.30
C HIS A 7 30.82 17.26 -13.21
N LEU A 8 29.70 17.98 -13.19
CA LEU A 8 28.36 17.36 -13.19
C LEU A 8 28.07 16.60 -14.48
N ILE A 9 28.38 17.18 -15.65
CA ILE A 9 28.18 16.52 -16.95
C ILE A 9 29.03 15.25 -17.05
N GLU A 10 30.29 15.30 -16.62
CA GLU A 10 31.17 14.14 -16.58
C GLU A 10 30.64 13.07 -15.64
N SER A 11 30.19 13.46 -14.44
CA SER A 11 29.57 12.56 -13.47
C SER A 11 28.32 11.88 -14.03
N LEU A 12 27.47 12.61 -14.76
CA LEU A 12 26.29 12.06 -15.42
C LEU A 12 26.65 11.09 -16.55
N ARG A 13 27.65 11.43 -17.38
CA ARG A 13 28.14 10.55 -18.46
C ARG A 13 28.71 9.24 -17.92
N ASN A 14 29.47 9.32 -16.83
CA ASN A 14 30.13 8.18 -16.20
C ASN A 14 29.22 7.43 -15.21
N ARG A 15 27.95 7.83 -15.04
CA ARG A 15 26.98 7.25 -14.09
C ARG A 15 27.50 7.22 -12.63
N ILE A 16 28.25 8.25 -12.24
CA ILE A 16 28.78 8.39 -10.88
C ILE A 16 27.66 8.85 -9.96
N GLN A 17 27.49 8.18 -8.82
CA GLN A 17 26.56 8.62 -7.77
C GLN A 17 27.26 9.62 -6.85
N ASN A 18 26.94 10.90 -6.99
CA ASN A 18 27.39 11.98 -6.12
C ASN A 18 26.25 12.97 -5.86
N GLU A 19 26.46 13.92 -4.96
CA GLU A 19 25.42 14.89 -4.58
C GLU A 19 24.82 15.63 -5.78
N GLY A 20 25.65 15.96 -6.78
CA GLY A 20 25.22 16.65 -7.99
C GLY A 20 24.33 15.79 -8.89
N THR A 21 24.71 14.53 -9.13
CA THR A 21 23.90 13.62 -9.96
C THR A 21 22.60 13.23 -9.27
N VAL A 22 22.63 13.01 -7.95
CA VAL A 22 21.43 12.79 -7.13
C VAL A 22 20.50 14.01 -7.20
N ALA A 23 21.02 15.22 -7.00
CA ALA A 23 20.24 16.45 -7.09
C ALA A 23 19.63 16.63 -8.49
N TYR A 24 20.38 16.34 -9.55
CA TYR A 24 19.90 16.37 -10.93
C TYR A 24 18.72 15.40 -11.15
N TYR A 25 18.88 14.13 -10.77
CA TYR A 25 17.82 13.13 -10.96
C TYR A 25 16.58 13.39 -10.10
N LEU A 26 16.74 13.91 -8.88
CA LEU A 26 15.62 14.32 -8.04
C LEU A 26 14.84 15.49 -8.66
N LEU A 27 15.52 16.49 -9.20
CA LEU A 27 14.87 17.60 -9.92
C LEU A 27 14.17 17.09 -11.18
N LEU A 28 14.82 16.21 -11.93
CA LEU A 28 14.26 15.60 -13.13
C LEU A 28 12.98 14.80 -12.83
N ASP A 29 13.01 13.92 -11.82
CA ASP A 29 11.85 13.13 -11.39
C ASP A 29 10.68 14.03 -10.95
N ASN A 30 10.96 15.11 -10.20
CA ASN A 30 9.93 16.07 -9.80
C ASN A 30 9.28 16.79 -10.99
N LEU A 31 10.03 17.12 -12.04
CA LEU A 31 9.47 17.75 -13.24
C LEU A 31 8.50 16.82 -13.98
N PHE A 32 8.80 15.53 -14.04
CA PHE A 32 7.93 14.56 -14.72
C PHE A 32 6.75 14.09 -13.87
N ARG A 33 6.89 14.01 -12.54
CA ARG A 33 5.77 13.70 -11.63
C ARG A 33 4.65 14.73 -11.65
N VAL A 34 4.96 16.01 -11.87
CA VAL A 34 3.93 17.07 -11.98
C VAL A 34 3.12 16.95 -13.28
N SER A 35 3.69 16.38 -14.34
CA SER A 35 2.99 16.14 -15.61
C SER A 35 2.21 14.82 -15.63
N SER A 36 2.64 13.80 -14.87
CA SER A 36 1.96 12.51 -14.81
C SER A 36 1.24 12.35 -13.46
N GLY A 37 0.00 12.85 -13.39
CA GLY A 37 -0.93 12.45 -12.33
C GLY A 37 -0.95 10.92 -12.22
N HIS A 38 -0.76 10.44 -10.99
CA HIS A 38 -0.40 9.08 -10.59
C HIS A 38 -1.39 7.94 -10.97
N LEU A 39 -2.34 8.17 -11.89
CA LEU A 39 -3.39 7.22 -12.32
C LEU A 39 -3.80 7.42 -13.80
N GLY A 40 -2.92 7.92 -14.66
CA GLY A 40 -3.26 8.30 -16.04
C GLY A 40 -2.57 7.52 -17.16
N ALA A 41 -1.68 6.56 -16.86
CA ALA A 41 -1.15 5.69 -17.89
C ALA A 41 -2.09 4.48 -17.98
N GLU A 42 -3.01 4.56 -18.92
CA GLU A 42 -3.92 3.49 -19.32
C GLU A 42 -3.24 2.11 -19.35
N PHE A 43 -3.67 1.21 -18.47
CA PHE A 43 -3.38 -0.20 -18.57
C PHE A 43 -4.29 -0.76 -19.66
N GLN A 44 -3.77 -0.87 -20.89
CA GLN A 44 -4.46 -1.54 -21.98
C GLN A 44 -4.43 -3.05 -21.69
N GLU A 45 -5.48 -3.56 -21.05
CA GLU A 45 -5.70 -4.99 -20.90
C GLU A 45 -5.98 -5.57 -22.31
N THR A 46 -4.97 -6.23 -22.89
CA THR A 46 -5.10 -6.98 -24.13
C THR A 46 -6.00 -8.19 -23.86
N VAL A 47 -7.32 -8.01 -23.99
CA VAL A 47 -8.25 -9.14 -24.11
C VAL A 47 -8.02 -9.78 -25.48
N GLU A 48 -7.12 -10.75 -25.50
CA GLU A 48 -7.04 -11.76 -26.54
C GLU A 48 -8.33 -12.59 -26.53
N SER A 49 -9.30 -12.23 -27.37
CA SER A 49 -10.42 -13.08 -27.71
C SER A 49 -10.26 -13.53 -29.16
N GLY A 50 -9.74 -14.74 -29.34
CA GLY A 50 -9.73 -15.43 -30.62
C GLY A 50 -11.12 -15.93 -31.00
N PHE A 51 -11.53 -15.73 -32.26
CA PHE A 51 -11.79 -16.77 -33.26
C PHE A 51 -12.65 -16.26 -34.44
N ASN A 52 -12.01 -16.23 -35.61
CA ASN A 52 -12.48 -16.34 -37.01
C ASN A 52 -13.99 -16.23 -37.35
N ARG A 53 -14.32 -15.31 -38.29
CA ARG A 53 -15.07 -15.68 -39.52
C ARG A 53 -15.02 -14.61 -40.63
N ILE A 54 -14.41 -15.02 -41.75
CA ILE A 54 -14.74 -14.77 -43.16
C ILE A 54 -14.51 -13.36 -43.76
N ARG A 55 -13.68 -13.38 -44.80
CA ARG A 55 -13.37 -12.34 -45.78
C ARG A 55 -14.59 -11.95 -46.64
N LEU A 56 -14.67 -10.67 -46.99
CA LEU A 56 -15.10 -10.21 -48.33
C LEU A 56 -14.37 -8.89 -48.67
N ASN A 57 -13.88 -8.80 -49.91
CA ASN A 57 -12.98 -7.77 -50.43
C ASN A 57 -13.69 -6.50 -50.95
N GLU A 58 -12.96 -5.37 -50.81
CA GLU A 58 -12.78 -4.22 -51.75
C GLU A 58 -13.88 -3.14 -51.97
N PRO A 59 -13.55 -1.93 -52.51
CA PRO A 59 -12.39 -1.01 -52.27
C PRO A 59 -12.74 0.52 -52.23
N THR A 60 -11.74 1.37 -51.91
CA THR A 60 -11.58 2.83 -52.28
C THR A 60 -12.53 3.88 -51.62
N VAL A 61 -12.21 5.10 -51.16
CA VAL A 61 -11.10 6.10 -51.17
C VAL A 61 -11.32 7.08 -49.95
N PRO A 62 -10.43 8.06 -49.65
CA PRO A 62 -10.32 8.73 -48.34
C PRO A 62 -11.11 10.04 -48.20
N ALA A 63 -11.39 10.48 -46.96
CA ALA A 63 -11.60 11.91 -46.67
C ALA A 63 -11.36 12.23 -45.18
N VAL A 64 -10.50 13.23 -44.98
CA VAL A 64 -10.26 13.96 -43.73
C VAL A 64 -11.55 14.65 -43.27
N GLY A 65 -11.82 14.65 -41.96
CA GLY A 65 -12.90 15.44 -41.38
C GLY A 65 -12.90 15.43 -39.85
N HIS A 66 -12.28 16.44 -39.24
CA HIS A 66 -12.64 16.88 -37.89
C HIS A 66 -14.10 17.36 -37.90
N CYS A 67 -14.94 16.86 -36.98
CA CYS A 67 -15.83 17.65 -36.11
C CYS A 67 -16.88 16.77 -35.39
N LEU A 68 -16.79 16.82 -34.06
CA LEU A 68 -17.84 16.83 -33.03
C LEU A 68 -19.26 16.29 -33.32
N SER A 69 -19.69 15.44 -32.37
CA SER A 69 -20.99 15.44 -31.68
C SER A 69 -22.26 15.38 -32.53
N GLY A 70 -22.73 14.15 -32.79
CA GLY A 70 -24.07 13.87 -33.30
C GLY A 70 -24.73 12.77 -32.48
N TYR A 71 -25.85 13.14 -31.87
CA TYR A 71 -26.75 12.34 -31.03
C TYR A 71 -27.15 11.01 -31.70
N ALA A 72 -26.82 9.88 -31.07
CA ALA A 72 -27.49 8.60 -31.31
C ALA A 72 -27.88 8.04 -29.94
N ASP A 73 -29.08 8.42 -29.53
CA ASP A 73 -29.81 7.87 -28.40
C ASP A 73 -30.14 6.40 -28.71
N TYR A 74 -29.25 5.51 -28.26
CA TYR A 74 -29.61 4.14 -28.01
C TYR A 74 -29.45 3.93 -26.52
N GLN A 75 -30.59 3.62 -25.90
CA GLN A 75 -30.74 3.05 -24.58
C GLN A 75 -29.95 1.73 -24.48
N ALA A 76 -28.62 1.84 -24.43
CA ALA A 76 -27.80 0.87 -23.75
C ALA A 76 -27.87 1.27 -22.28
N MET A 77 -28.68 0.56 -21.49
CA MET A 77 -28.44 0.46 -20.06
C MET A 77 -26.99 -0.02 -19.90
N GLY A 78 -26.08 0.95 -19.84
CA GLY A 78 -24.69 0.71 -19.63
C GLY A 78 -24.55 0.12 -18.24
N LEU A 79 -24.29 -1.18 -18.20
CA LEU A 79 -23.29 -1.74 -17.30
C LEU A 79 -21.96 -1.00 -17.53
N ARG A 80 -21.92 0.31 -17.26
CA ARG A 80 -20.69 0.99 -16.91
C ARG A 80 -20.34 0.38 -15.58
N GLY A 81 -19.50 -0.67 -15.63
CA GLY A 81 -18.89 -1.23 -14.45
C GLY A 81 -18.48 -0.06 -13.57
N LEU A 82 -18.97 -0.04 -12.33
CA LEU A 82 -18.59 0.96 -11.35
C LEU A 82 -17.07 1.00 -11.34
N GLU A 83 -16.48 1.97 -12.03
CA GLU A 83 -15.04 2.18 -12.02
C GLU A 83 -14.67 2.35 -10.56
N ARG A 84 -14.01 1.32 -10.01
CA ARG A 84 -13.55 1.34 -8.63
C ARG A 84 -12.42 2.35 -8.57
N LYS A 85 -12.76 3.56 -8.14
CA LYS A 85 -11.79 4.58 -7.81
C LYS A 85 -11.06 4.15 -6.55
N TRP A 86 -9.79 3.81 -6.70
CA TRP A 86 -8.92 3.54 -5.56
C TRP A 86 -8.68 4.84 -4.78
N ALA A 87 -8.64 4.72 -3.46
CA ALA A 87 -8.31 5.80 -2.56
C ALA A 87 -7.23 5.33 -1.57
N LEU A 88 -6.35 6.25 -1.17
CA LEU A 88 -5.41 6.01 -0.08
C LEU A 88 -6.13 6.22 1.25
N GLY A 89 -5.99 5.26 2.18
CA GLY A 89 -6.51 5.36 3.54
C GLY A 89 -8.04 5.47 3.65
N LEU A 90 -8.50 5.85 4.84
CA LEU A 90 -9.92 6.00 5.17
C LEU A 90 -10.25 7.44 5.50
N GLN A 91 -11.28 7.98 4.86
CA GLN A 91 -11.74 9.34 5.10
C GLN A 91 -12.90 9.34 6.10
N SER A 92 -12.81 10.19 7.12
CA SER A 92 -13.89 10.41 8.08
C SER A 92 -14.11 11.90 8.32
N ARG A 93 -15.34 12.29 8.66
CA ARG A 93 -15.70 13.64 9.11
C ARG A 93 -15.81 13.74 10.64
N ALA A 94 -15.65 12.63 11.35
CA ALA A 94 -15.75 12.59 12.81
C ALA A 94 -14.63 13.41 13.46
N HIS A 95 -14.82 13.77 14.73
CA HIS A 95 -13.82 14.52 15.47
C HIS A 95 -12.55 13.66 15.68
N PRO A 96 -11.31 14.21 15.58
CA PRO A 96 -10.08 13.42 15.66
C PRO A 96 -9.99 12.53 16.91
N ARG A 97 -10.52 13.02 18.04
CA ARG A 97 -10.55 12.26 19.28
C ARG A 97 -11.40 10.99 19.17
N GLU A 98 -12.55 11.07 18.49
CA GLU A 98 -13.46 9.94 18.28
C GLU A 98 -12.82 8.92 17.33
N ILE A 99 -12.25 9.40 16.22
CA ILE A 99 -11.53 8.56 15.25
C ILE A 99 -10.42 7.79 15.97
N MET A 100 -9.56 8.49 16.72
CA MET A 100 -8.46 7.83 17.44
C MET A 100 -8.96 6.87 18.51
N THR A 101 -10.11 7.13 19.14
CA THR A 101 -10.69 6.22 20.14
C THR A 101 -11.09 4.89 19.49
N GLU A 102 -11.72 4.94 18.32
CA GLU A 102 -12.10 3.72 17.58
C GLU A 102 -10.89 2.99 17.01
N VAL A 103 -9.89 3.73 16.51
CA VAL A 103 -8.61 3.14 16.09
C VAL A 103 -8.00 2.35 17.24
N LEU A 104 -7.92 2.94 18.44
CA LEU A 104 -7.34 2.27 19.60
C LEU A 104 -8.14 1.04 20.03
N LYS A 105 -9.48 1.09 19.97
CA LYS A 105 -10.34 -0.08 20.22
C LYS A 105 -10.08 -1.20 19.21
N ALA A 106 -10.06 -0.87 17.92
CA ALA A 106 -9.80 -1.85 16.86
C ALA A 106 -8.40 -2.49 16.99
N LEU A 107 -7.38 -1.69 17.33
CA LEU A 107 -6.04 -2.21 17.61
C LEU A 107 -6.04 -3.16 18.82
N GLN A 108 -6.81 -2.84 19.87
CA GLN A 108 -6.95 -3.68 21.06
C GLN A 108 -7.62 -5.03 20.73
N GLU A 109 -8.72 -5.00 19.99
CA GLU A 109 -9.47 -6.22 19.59
C GLU A 109 -8.63 -7.15 18.71
N LEU A 110 -7.72 -6.59 17.91
CA LEU A 110 -6.80 -7.35 17.05
C LEU A 110 -5.50 -7.77 17.75
N ASN A 111 -5.37 -7.54 19.07
CA ASN A 111 -4.17 -7.81 19.85
C ASN A 111 -2.90 -7.16 19.25
N VAL A 112 -3.04 -5.98 18.64
CA VAL A 112 -1.91 -5.21 18.14
C VAL A 112 -1.25 -4.49 19.32
N CYS A 113 0.07 -4.49 19.39
CA CYS A 113 0.81 -3.62 20.31
C CYS A 113 1.11 -2.29 19.63
N TRP A 114 0.92 -1.16 20.31
CA TRP A 114 1.24 0.17 19.75
C TRP A 114 2.03 1.04 20.72
N LYS A 115 2.75 2.01 20.15
CA LYS A 115 3.38 3.11 20.88
C LYS A 115 3.07 4.44 20.18
N LYS A 116 2.78 5.46 20.98
CA LYS A 116 2.55 6.83 20.50
C LYS A 116 3.89 7.47 20.13
N ILE A 117 3.99 8.03 18.93
CA ILE A 117 5.14 8.83 18.47
C ILE A 117 4.77 10.32 18.39
N GLY A 118 3.50 10.63 18.08
CA GLY A 118 2.98 11.99 18.01
C GLY A 118 1.50 12.04 18.41
N HIS A 119 0.87 13.22 18.39
CA HIS A 119 -0.53 13.37 18.81
C HIS A 119 -1.50 12.46 18.05
N TYR A 120 -1.22 12.20 16.77
CA TYR A 120 -2.02 11.34 15.89
C TYR A 120 -1.15 10.37 15.06
N ASN A 121 0.02 10.01 15.61
CA ASN A 121 0.97 9.08 15.00
C ASN A 121 1.28 7.95 15.97
N MET A 122 1.16 6.71 15.51
CA MET A 122 1.48 5.53 16.31
C MET A 122 2.25 4.52 15.48
N LYS A 123 3.23 3.88 16.11
CA LYS A 123 3.90 2.69 15.57
C LYS A 123 3.28 1.45 16.18
N CYS A 124 2.89 0.53 15.32
CA CYS A 124 2.18 -0.68 15.67
C CYS A 124 3.01 -1.92 15.32
N ARG A 125 2.81 -2.96 16.10
CA ARG A 125 3.41 -4.29 15.91
C ARG A 125 2.32 -5.32 16.15
N TRP A 126 2.05 -6.11 15.13
CA TRP A 126 1.09 -7.20 15.17
C TRP A 126 1.82 -8.53 15.01
N LEU A 127 1.40 -9.50 15.80
CA LEU A 127 1.85 -10.89 15.71
C LEU A 127 0.65 -11.69 15.22
N ALA A 128 0.72 -12.19 13.98
CA ALA A 128 -0.33 -13.06 13.47
C ALA A 128 -0.22 -14.41 14.20
N ASN A 129 -1.09 -14.61 15.19
CA ASN A 129 -1.23 -15.91 15.84
C ASN A 129 -1.86 -16.86 14.83
N ILE A 130 -1.05 -17.74 14.22
CA ILE A 130 -1.56 -18.85 13.42
C ILE A 130 -2.24 -19.82 14.41
N PRO A 131 -3.57 -20.03 14.33
CA PRO A 131 -4.23 -21.06 15.12
C PRO A 131 -3.76 -22.42 14.57
N GLY A 132 -2.98 -23.14 15.37
CA GLY A 132 -2.47 -24.47 14.99
C GLY A 132 -1.08 -24.83 15.54
N LEU A 133 -0.28 -23.87 16.00
CA LEU A 133 1.03 -24.17 16.61
C LEU A 133 1.03 -24.11 18.14
N ASN A 134 0.03 -23.45 18.75
CA ASN A 134 0.02 -23.13 20.18
C ASN A 134 -1.16 -23.73 20.96
N GLU A 135 -1.89 -24.69 20.41
CA GLU A 135 -3.00 -25.38 21.08
C GLU A 135 -2.50 -26.53 21.98
N GLY A 136 -1.42 -26.29 22.73
CA GLY A 136 -0.76 -27.33 23.51
C GLY A 136 0.00 -26.88 24.76
N MET A 137 0.03 -25.58 25.10
CA MET A 137 0.64 -25.13 26.37
C MET A 137 -0.08 -23.92 26.93
N VAL A 138 -1.30 -24.16 27.40
CA VAL A 138 -1.94 -23.30 28.39
C VAL A 138 -1.53 -23.84 29.76
N ASN A 139 -0.75 -23.02 30.48
CA ASN A 139 -0.65 -22.89 31.94
C ASN A 139 0.75 -23.06 32.57
N ASN A 140 1.09 -22.00 33.31
CA ASN A 140 1.77 -21.97 34.60
C ASN A 140 3.28 -21.75 34.69
N SER A 141 3.56 -20.66 35.43
CA SER A 141 4.48 -20.56 36.56
C SER A 141 5.91 -20.09 36.32
N VAL A 142 6.17 -18.91 36.90
CA VAL A 142 7.33 -18.61 37.75
C VAL A 142 8.09 -19.86 38.22
N LEU A 143 9.38 -19.97 37.86
CA LEU A 143 10.50 -20.54 38.64
C LEU A 143 11.74 -20.49 37.71
N ASN A 144 12.71 -19.63 37.97
CA ASN A 144 13.85 -19.82 38.87
C ASN A 144 14.93 -20.77 38.30
N ASN A 145 16.18 -20.31 38.35
CA ASN A 145 17.39 -20.97 37.88
C ASN A 145 17.49 -22.46 38.26
N HIS A 146 17.91 -23.34 37.33
CA HIS A 146 18.92 -24.36 37.64
C HIS A 146 19.64 -24.91 36.39
N TYR A 147 20.96 -24.91 36.49
CA TYR A 147 21.96 -25.66 35.71
C TYR A 147 21.63 -27.16 35.61
N PHE A 148 21.83 -27.80 34.44
CA PHE A 148 22.79 -28.90 34.21
C PHE A 148 22.70 -29.41 32.76
N GLY A 149 23.84 -29.71 32.13
CA GLY A 149 23.95 -30.07 30.71
C GLY A 149 23.51 -31.49 30.35
N ASP A 150 23.16 -31.70 29.08
CA ASP A 150 23.92 -32.51 28.11
C ASP A 150 23.24 -32.37 26.72
N GLU A 151 23.97 -32.73 25.68
CA GLU A 151 23.70 -32.52 24.26
C GLU A 151 22.28 -32.80 23.74
N SER A 152 21.73 -31.84 22.99
CA SER A 152 20.79 -32.09 21.89
C SER A 152 20.73 -30.89 20.96
N THR A 153 21.41 -30.99 19.82
CA THR A 153 21.24 -30.10 18.67
C THR A 153 19.87 -30.34 18.04
N ILE A 154 18.82 -29.79 18.64
CA ILE A 154 17.52 -29.63 17.98
C ILE A 154 17.41 -28.16 17.61
N ILE A 155 17.56 -27.90 16.31
CA ILE A 155 17.55 -26.56 15.71
C ILE A 155 16.26 -25.84 16.10
N GLU A 156 16.38 -24.77 16.87
CA GLU A 156 15.31 -23.83 17.24
C GLU A 156 14.72 -23.15 15.99
N ASN A 157 13.77 -23.80 15.31
CA ASN A 157 13.03 -23.22 14.19
C ASN A 157 11.83 -22.35 14.66
N ASP A 158 11.52 -22.37 15.96
CA ASP A 158 10.42 -21.64 16.59
C ASP A 158 10.66 -20.11 16.60
N GLY A 159 11.92 -19.67 16.73
CA GLY A 159 12.29 -18.26 16.67
C GLY A 159 12.15 -17.65 15.26
N ILE A 160 12.42 -18.42 14.22
CA ILE A 160 12.38 -17.98 12.82
C ILE A 160 10.93 -17.85 12.35
N THR A 161 10.08 -18.84 12.65
CA THR A 161 8.65 -18.81 12.29
C THR A 161 7.86 -17.73 13.05
N LYS A 162 8.19 -17.47 14.32
CA LYS A 162 7.61 -16.34 15.08
C LYS A 162 7.99 -14.97 14.48
N ALA A 163 9.20 -14.82 13.94
CA ALA A 163 9.65 -13.59 13.29
C ALA A 163 8.99 -13.35 11.91
N LEU A 164 8.63 -14.42 11.19
CA LEU A 164 8.01 -14.33 9.86
C LEU A 164 6.56 -13.81 9.90
N ASN A 165 5.86 -14.02 11.02
CA ASN A 165 4.46 -13.62 11.18
C ASN A 165 4.29 -12.27 11.89
N VAL A 166 5.37 -11.48 11.97
CA VAL A 166 5.35 -10.14 12.57
C VAL A 166 5.16 -9.08 11.50
N VAL A 167 4.16 -8.22 11.70
CA VAL A 167 3.94 -7.04 10.88
C VAL A 167 4.17 -5.80 11.72
N LYS A 168 5.07 -4.91 11.26
CA LYS A 168 5.24 -3.58 11.83
C LYS A 168 4.67 -2.57 10.86
N PHE A 169 3.84 -1.66 11.36
CA PHE A 169 3.19 -0.64 10.55
C PHE A 169 3.02 0.64 11.35
N GLU A 170 2.73 1.72 10.64
CA GLU A 170 2.48 3.03 11.21
C GLU A 170 1.05 3.45 10.92
N VAL A 171 0.40 4.03 11.92
CA VAL A 171 -0.94 4.60 11.81
C VAL A 171 -0.82 6.10 11.97
N GLN A 172 -1.35 6.84 10.99
CA GLN A 172 -1.28 8.29 10.97
C GLN A 172 -2.63 8.89 10.58
N LEU A 173 -3.09 9.88 11.35
CA LEU A 173 -4.25 10.69 10.99
C LEU A 173 -3.78 12.02 10.39
N TYR A 174 -4.27 12.35 9.21
CA TYR A 174 -4.00 13.61 8.53
C TYR A 174 -5.25 14.48 8.46
N LYS A 175 -5.10 15.80 8.58
CA LYS A 175 -6.16 16.76 8.27
C LYS A 175 -6.12 17.08 6.78
N THR A 176 -7.25 16.90 6.09
CA THR A 176 -7.41 17.23 4.67
C THR A 176 -8.04 18.63 4.50
N ARG A 177 -8.04 19.16 3.27
CA ARG A 177 -8.52 20.53 2.96
C ARG A 177 -10.01 20.77 3.24
N GLY A 178 -10.82 19.73 3.43
CA GLY A 178 -12.29 19.83 3.58
C GLY A 178 -12.82 19.59 4.99
N GLU A 179 -12.04 19.89 6.04
CA GLU A 179 -12.35 19.52 7.44
C GLU A 179 -12.63 18.02 7.64
N LYS A 180 -12.10 17.19 6.72
CA LYS A 180 -12.11 15.73 6.85
C LYS A 180 -10.75 15.25 7.32
N TYR A 181 -10.74 14.11 7.97
CA TYR A 181 -9.54 13.43 8.39
C TYR A 181 -9.31 12.20 7.53
N LEU A 182 -8.04 11.93 7.23
CA LEU A 182 -7.60 10.74 6.52
C LEU A 182 -6.78 9.88 7.45
N LEU A 183 -7.25 8.67 7.74
CA LEU A 183 -6.52 7.64 8.45
C LEU A 183 -5.71 6.81 7.46
N ASP A 184 -4.41 6.81 7.62
CA ASP A 184 -3.47 6.06 6.79
C ASP A 184 -2.79 4.94 7.60
N LEU A 185 -2.58 3.81 6.94
CA LEU A 185 -1.89 2.63 7.48
C LEU A 185 -0.72 2.30 6.56
N GLN A 186 0.50 2.49 7.05
CA GLN A 186 1.71 2.27 6.27
C GLN A 186 2.49 1.08 6.80
N ARG A 187 2.67 0.04 5.97
CA ARG A 187 3.57 -1.08 6.31
C ARG A 187 5.01 -0.59 6.40
N VAL A 188 5.67 -0.89 7.51
CA VAL A 188 7.10 -0.60 7.76
C VAL A 188 7.94 -1.87 7.58
N GLN A 189 7.49 -3.01 8.10
CA GLN A 189 8.17 -4.29 8.02
C GLN A 189 7.17 -5.45 8.06
N GLY A 190 7.56 -6.60 7.50
CA GLY A 190 6.78 -7.84 7.53
C GLY A 190 6.12 -8.17 6.19
N PRO A 191 5.48 -9.35 6.07
CA PRO A 191 4.88 -9.82 4.82
C PRO A 191 3.74 -8.92 4.34
N GLN A 192 3.67 -8.68 3.03
CA GLN A 192 2.68 -7.78 2.43
C GLN A 192 1.25 -8.33 2.53
N PHE A 193 1.04 -9.61 2.27
CA PHE A 193 -0.30 -10.21 2.34
C PHE A 193 -0.84 -10.24 3.77
N LEU A 194 0.00 -10.60 4.77
CA LEU A 194 -0.40 -10.51 6.18
C LEU A 194 -0.79 -9.08 6.59
N PHE A 195 -0.10 -8.07 6.05
CA PHE A 195 -0.50 -6.68 6.30
C PHE A 195 -1.84 -6.32 5.65
N LEU A 196 -2.15 -6.87 4.47
CA LEU A 196 -3.45 -6.68 3.83
C LEU A 196 -4.57 -7.39 4.60
N ASP A 197 -4.32 -8.59 5.11
CA ASP A 197 -5.26 -9.33 5.97
C ASP A 197 -5.53 -8.54 7.26
N LEU A 198 -4.47 -7.99 7.87
CA LEU A 198 -4.59 -7.08 9.01
C LEU A 198 -5.42 -5.84 8.67
N CYS A 199 -5.19 -5.21 7.51
CA CYS A 199 -5.96 -4.05 7.09
C CYS A 199 -7.44 -4.41 6.93
N ALA A 200 -7.75 -5.55 6.31
CA ALA A 200 -9.13 -6.02 6.18
C ALA A 200 -9.78 -6.27 7.55
N ALA A 201 -9.10 -6.96 8.46
CA ALA A 201 -9.58 -7.20 9.82
C ALA A 201 -9.78 -5.89 10.60
N PHE A 202 -8.85 -4.94 10.45
CA PHE A 202 -8.92 -3.62 11.07
C PHE A 202 -10.11 -2.81 10.56
N LEU A 203 -10.39 -2.85 9.26
CA LEU A 203 -11.55 -2.21 8.66
C LEU A 203 -12.87 -2.77 9.17
N VAL A 204 -12.95 -4.08 9.40
CA VAL A 204 -14.14 -4.72 9.98
C VAL A 204 -14.39 -4.24 11.41
N GLN A 205 -13.33 -4.00 12.20
CA GLN A 205 -13.47 -3.54 13.59
C GLN A 205 -13.70 -2.04 13.73
N LEU A 206 -13.37 -1.23 12.71
CA LEU A 206 -13.63 0.20 12.74
C LEU A 206 -15.12 0.48 12.61
N ARG A 207 -15.74 0.91 13.72
CA ARG A 207 -17.19 1.22 13.78
C ARG A 207 -17.53 2.66 13.41
N VAL A 208 -16.54 3.51 13.18
CA VAL A 208 -16.74 4.93 12.84
C VAL A 208 -16.16 5.22 11.47
N LEU A 209 -17.05 5.20 10.47
CA LEU A 209 -16.93 5.92 9.21
C LEU A 209 -18.24 6.63 8.89
#